data_AF-A0A954WGY5-F1
#
_entry.id   AF-A0A954WGY5-F1
#
_cell.length_a   1.000
_cell.length_b   1.000
_cell.length_c   1.000
_cell.angle_alpha   90.00
_cell.angle_beta   90.00
_cell.angle_gamma   90.00
#
_symmetry.space_group_name_H-M   'P 1'
#
loop_
_entity.id
_entity.type
_entity.pdbx_description
1 polymer ?
#
loop_
_entity_poly.entity_id
_entity_poly.type
_entity_poly.pdbx_seq_one_letter_code
_entity_poly.pdbx_strand_id
1 'polypeptide(L)'
;EMTLQLATFAAEGLFGMARVRIDFGYHVDAARRAILDDGTTEVGATVVRVFVGLLLREFGDDAFRVERMPSQQRQKQETAA
;
A
#
# COMPACT_ATOMS: atom_id res chain seq x y z
N GLU A 1 -4.98 -9.67 -7.86
CA GLU A 1 -4.28 -9.94 -6.58
C GLU A 1 -2.87 -10.53 -6.73
N MET A 2 -2.55 -11.28 -7.79
CA MET A 2 -1.22 -11.89 -7.99
C MET A 2 -0.04 -10.91 -7.85
N THR A 3 -0.14 -9.70 -8.39
CA THR A 3 0.94 -8.69 -8.32
C THR A 3 1.20 -8.17 -6.91
N LEU A 4 0.14 -8.01 -6.08
CA LEU A 4 0.30 -7.60 -4.68
C LEU A 4 0.95 -8.71 -3.86
N GLN A 5 0.54 -9.96 -4.08
CA GLN A 5 1.15 -11.12 -3.43
C GLN A 5 2.63 -11.25 -3.76
N LEU A 6 3.02 -10.98 -5.02
CA LEU A 6 4.42 -10.94 -5.43
C LEU A 6 5.21 -9.82 -4.71
N ALA A 7 4.62 -8.64 -4.57
CA ALA A 7 5.24 -7.53 -3.83
C ALA A 7 5.41 -7.87 -2.34
N THR A 8 4.43 -8.51 -1.73
CA THR A 8 4.53 -9.03 -0.35
C THR A 8 5.65 -10.05 -0.23
N PHE A 9 5.73 -11.02 -1.15
CA PHE A 9 6.79 -12.03 -1.15
C PHE A 9 8.19 -11.42 -1.28
N ALA A 10 8.35 -10.38 -2.11
CA ALA A 10 9.61 -9.65 -2.19
C ALA A 10 9.99 -8.99 -0.85
N ALA A 11 9.01 -8.39 -0.15
CA ALA A 11 9.23 -7.82 1.18
C ALA A 11 9.55 -8.88 2.24
N GLU A 12 8.99 -10.09 2.14
CA GLU A 12 9.34 -11.20 3.04
C GLU A 12 10.82 -11.58 2.94
N GLY A 13 11.42 -11.47 1.73
CA GLY A 13 12.86 -11.67 1.54
C GLY A 13 13.74 -10.60 2.20
N LEU A 14 13.22 -9.39 2.43
CA LEU A 14 13.94 -8.26 3.02
C LEU A 14 13.78 -8.19 4.55
N PHE A 15 12.57 -8.47 5.05
CA PHE A 15 12.21 -8.27 6.46
C PHE A 15 11.92 -9.56 7.22
N GLY A 16 11.78 -10.69 6.53
CA GLY A 16 11.33 -11.96 7.08
C GLY A 16 9.80 -12.06 7.17
N MET A 17 9.28 -13.27 6.91
CA MET A 17 7.83 -13.54 6.84
C MET A 17 7.06 -13.11 8.10
N ALA A 18 7.62 -13.37 9.29
CA ALA A 18 6.95 -13.06 10.56
C ALA A 18 6.74 -11.55 10.73
N ARG A 19 7.75 -10.73 10.40
CA ARG A 19 7.65 -9.27 10.48
C ARG A 19 6.66 -8.73 9.45
N VAL A 20 6.70 -9.23 8.22
CA VAL A 20 5.75 -8.82 7.17
C VAL A 20 4.32 -9.12 7.59
N ARG A 21 4.04 -10.29 8.17
CA ARG A 21 2.68 -10.66 8.62
C ARG A 21 2.13 -9.78 9.76
N ILE A 22 3.00 -9.17 10.56
CA ILE A 22 2.60 -8.31 11.68
C ILE A 22 2.47 -6.86 11.23
N ASP A 23 3.43 -6.37 10.44
CA ASP A 23 3.58 -4.96 10.10
C ASP A 23 2.91 -4.57 8.77
N PHE A 24 2.51 -5.54 7.93
CA PHE A 24 1.81 -5.28 6.67
C PHE A 24 0.32 -5.58 6.79
N GLY A 25 -0.50 -4.56 6.52
CA GLY A 25 -1.94 -4.68 6.42
C GLY A 25 -2.47 -3.85 5.27
N TYR A 26 -3.46 -4.37 4.55
CA TYR A 26 -4.13 -3.66 3.48
C TYR A 26 -5.63 -3.95 3.48
N HIS A 27 -6.39 -3.07 2.84
CA HIS A 27 -7.82 -3.22 2.62
C HIS A 27 -8.16 -3.03 1.14
N VAL A 28 -8.97 -3.93 0.58
CA VAL A 28 -9.49 -3.81 -0.78
C VAL A 28 -10.87 -3.15 -0.72
N ASP A 29 -10.95 -1.91 -1.21
CA ASP A 29 -12.20 -1.18 -1.39
C ASP A 29 -12.69 -1.40 -2.83
N ALA A 30 -13.47 -2.46 -3.02
CA ALA A 30 -13.99 -2.83 -4.34
C ALA A 30 -14.94 -1.77 -4.93
N ALA A 31 -15.67 -1.04 -4.09
CA ALA A 31 -16.58 0.02 -4.53
C ALA A 31 -15.82 1.19 -5.15
N ARG A 32 -14.68 1.57 -4.55
CA ARG A 32 -13.79 2.63 -5.07
C ARG A 32 -12.75 2.11 -6.06
N ARG A 33 -12.65 0.79 -6.23
CA ARG A 33 -11.57 0.12 -7.01
C ARG A 33 -10.19 0.54 -6.50
N ALA A 34 -10.02 0.55 -5.17
CA ALA A 34 -8.81 1.02 -4.50
C ALA A 34 -8.25 -0.05 -3.55
N ILE A 35 -6.94 0.00 -3.34
CA ILE A 35 -6.25 -0.76 -2.29
C ILE A 35 -5.67 0.27 -1.33
N LEU A 36 -6.01 0.13 -0.05
CA LEU A 36 -5.50 0.98 1.01
C LEU A 36 -4.44 0.19 1.78
N ASP A 37 -3.24 0.75 1.87
CA ASP A 37 -2.12 0.21 2.65
C ASP A 37 -1.79 1.14 3.82
N ASP A 38 -1.31 0.58 4.92
CA ASP A 38 -0.66 1.35 5.98
C ASP A 38 0.79 1.70 5.58
N GLY A 39 0.92 2.76 4.78
CA GLY A 39 2.21 3.28 4.36
C GLY A 39 3.01 3.99 5.46
N THR A 40 2.59 3.92 6.73
CA THR A 40 3.35 4.46 7.86
C THR A 40 4.39 3.47 8.40
N THR A 41 4.25 2.18 8.08
CA THR A 41 5.27 1.17 8.41
C THR A 41 6.31 1.06 7.29
N GLU A 42 7.55 0.72 7.66
CA GLU A 42 8.62 0.46 6.69
C GLU A 42 8.25 -0.69 5.74
N VAL A 43 7.57 -1.71 6.27
CA VAL A 43 7.09 -2.87 5.50
C VAL A 43 6.03 -2.44 4.50
N GLY A 44 4.97 -1.74 4.92
CA GLY A 44 3.90 -1.27 4.03
C GLY A 44 4.44 -0.37 2.93
N ALA A 45 5.28 0.61 3.30
CA ALA A 45 5.94 1.47 2.33
C ALA A 45 6.80 0.69 1.31
N THR A 46 7.47 -0.39 1.73
CA THR A 46 8.26 -1.23 0.83
C THR A 46 7.37 -2.05 -0.10
N VAL A 47 6.32 -2.68 0.41
CA VAL A 47 5.37 -3.44 -0.40
C VAL A 47 4.72 -2.53 -1.45
N VAL A 48 4.27 -1.34 -1.07
CA VAL A 48 3.69 -0.37 -2.01
C VAL A 48 4.68 0.03 -3.10
N ARG A 49 5.95 0.29 -2.77
CA ARG A 49 6.96 0.64 -3.78
C ARG A 49 7.16 -0.48 -4.80
N VAL A 50 7.27 -1.72 -4.35
CA VAL A 50 7.43 -2.88 -5.24
C VAL A 50 6.17 -3.08 -6.08
N PHE A 51 5.00 -3.02 -5.45
CA PHE A 51 3.71 -3.18 -6.12
C PHE A 51 3.52 -2.13 -7.22
N VAL A 52 3.74 -0.85 -6.92
CA VAL A 52 3.66 0.25 -7.89
C VAL A 52 4.67 0.05 -9.02
N GLY A 53 5.91 -0.34 -8.72
CA GLY A 53 6.91 -0.63 -9.75
C GLY A 53 6.50 -1.75 -10.71
N LEU A 54 5.86 -2.80 -10.19
CA LEU A 54 5.30 -3.89 -11.01
C LEU A 54 4.13 -3.39 -11.87
N LEU A 55 3.19 -2.64 -11.28
CA LEU A 55 2.04 -2.09 -12.01
C LEU A 55 2.46 -1.12 -13.12
N LEU A 56 3.45 -0.25 -12.87
CA LEU A 56 3.98 0.66 -13.91
C LEU A 56 4.53 -0.13 -15.10
N ARG A 57 5.21 -1.26 -14.84
CA ARG A 57 5.76 -2.10 -15.90
C ARG A 57 4.70 -2.91 -16.64
N GLU A 58 3.62 -3.29 -15.97
CA GLU A 58 2.54 -4.09 -16.53
C GLU A 58 1.51 -3.24 -17.31
N PHE A 59 1.17 -2.06 -16.80
CA PHE A 59 0.04 -1.26 -17.28
C PHE A 59 0.41 0.16 -17.72
N GLY A 60 1.59 0.66 -17.38
CA GLY A 60 1.99 2.05 -17.62
C GLY A 60 1.47 3.03 -16.56
N ASP A 61 1.90 4.30 -16.69
CA ASP A 61 1.69 5.35 -15.68
C ASP A 61 0.23 5.82 -15.58
N ASP A 62 -0.50 5.82 -16.70
CA ASP A 62 -1.87 6.35 -16.77
C ASP A 62 -2.95 5.36 -16.28
N ALA A 63 -2.56 4.11 -15.98
CA ALA A 63 -3.51 3.04 -15.67
C ALA A 63 -4.03 3.06 -14.22
N PHE A 64 -3.32 3.73 -13.32
CA PHE A 64 -3.68 3.80 -11.90
C PHE A 64 -3.16 5.09 -11.27
N ARG A 65 -3.59 5.36 -10.03
CA ARG A 65 -3.12 6.50 -9.24
C ARG A 65 -2.65 6.01 -7.88
N VAL A 66 -1.64 6.69 -7.35
CA VAL A 66 -1.14 6.49 -6.00
C VAL A 66 -1.36 7.77 -5.23
N GLU A 67 -2.19 7.71 -4.20
CA GLU A 67 -2.57 8.88 -3.41
C GLU A 67 -2.23 8.63 -1.94
N ARG A 68 -1.58 9.61 -1.31
CA ARG A 68 -1.39 9.58 0.14
C ARG A 68 -2.69 10.01 0.81
N MET A 69 -3.30 9.09 1.55
CA MET A 69 -4.49 9.42 2.34
C MET A 69 -4.10 10.35 3.51
N PRO A 70 -4.93 11.36 3.83
CA PRO A 70 -4.73 12.16 5.02
C PRO A 70 -4.85 11.26 6.26
N SER A 71 -3.91 11.39 7.21
CA SER A 71 -4.04 10.72 8.49
C SER A 71 -5.32 11.20 9.18
N GLN A 72 -6.10 10.30 9.80
CA GLN A 72 -7.33 10.66 10.53
C GLN A 72 -7.12 11.79 11.56
N GLN A 73 -5.89 11.99 12.05
CA GLN A 73 -5.54 13.12 12.94
C GLN A 73 -5.72 14.49 12.28
N ARG A 74 -5.54 14.61 10.96
CA ARG A 74 -5.69 15.88 10.23
C ARG A 74 -7.18 16.22 9.99
N GLN A 75 -8.00 15.20 9.74
CA GLN A 75 -9.43 15.34 9.46
C GLN A 75 -10.24 15.79 10.70
N LYS A 76 -9.82 15.40 11.91
CA LYS A 76 -10.41 15.91 13.16
C LYS A 76 -10.05 17.37 13.47
N GLN A 77 -8.92 17.88 12.98
CA GLN A 77 -8.50 19.27 13.21
C GLN A 77 -9.21 20.26 12.29
N GLU A 78 -9.53 19.86 11.06
CA GLU A 78 -10.26 20.71 10.09
C GLU A 78 -11.77 20.82 10.36
N THR A 79 -12.36 19.92 11.16
CA THR A 79 -13.78 20.01 11.55
C THR A 79 -13.97 20.78 12.87
N ALA A 80 -12.88 21.14 13.55
CA ALA A 80 -12.90 21.81 14.86
C ALA A 80 -12.40 23.28 14.79
N ALA A 81 -12.15 23.81 13.59
CA ALA A 81 -11.73 25.18 13.30
C ALA A 81 -12.78 25.86 12.41
#